data_AF-A0A2S9FNZ4-F1
#
_entry.id   AF-A0A2S9FNZ4-F1
#
_cell.length_a   1.000
_cell.length_b   1.000
_cell.length_c   1.000
_cell.angle_alpha   90.00
_cell.angle_beta   90.00
_cell.angle_gamma   90.00
#
_symmetry.space_group_name_H-M   'P 1'
#
loop_
_entity.id
_entity.type
_entity.pdbx_description
1 polymer ?
#
loop_
_entity_poly.entity_id
_entity_poly.type
_entity_poly.pdbx_seq_one_letter_code
_entity_poly.pdbx_strand_id
1 'polypeptide(L)'
;VTPTVTALRRRAADVVEAELLRLDNRLPQLDSAHRDEVANTVRRVVDKLLHAPTVRVKQLASAPGGDSYAEALRELFELDQHAVDAVAGSEIGAIALDLDQTE
;
A
#
# COMPACT_ATOMS: atom_id res chain seq x y z
N VAL A 1 9.38 -7.04 -6.85
CA VAL A 1 9.12 -6.30 -5.59
C VAL A 1 7.97 -5.30 -5.63
N THR A 2 7.68 -4.69 -6.79
CA THR A 2 6.55 -3.77 -6.93
C THR A 2 5.23 -4.35 -6.38
N PRO A 3 4.89 -5.63 -6.59
CA PRO A 3 3.67 -6.22 -6.02
C PRO A 3 3.63 -6.19 -4.48
N THR A 4 4.76 -6.50 -3.83
CA THR A 4 4.88 -6.47 -2.36
C THR A 4 4.70 -5.05 -1.79
N VAL A 5 5.29 -4.04 -2.44
CA VAL A 5 5.15 -2.64 -2.03
C VAL A 5 3.72 -2.16 -2.19
N THR A 6 3.06 -2.52 -3.28
CA THR A 6 1.67 -2.16 -3.51
C THR A 6 0.75 -2.85 -2.51
N ALA A 7 0.98 -4.14 -2.21
CA ALA A 7 0.25 -4.85 -1.17
C ALA A 7 0.40 -4.20 0.21
N LEU A 8 1.61 -3.74 0.56
CA LEU A 8 1.86 -3.00 1.80
C LEU A 8 1.08 -1.68 1.87
N ARG A 9 1.07 -0.92 0.78
CA ARG A 9 0.32 0.34 0.70
C ARG A 9 -1.18 0.12 0.80
N ARG A 10 -1.70 -0.95 0.19
CA ARG A 10 -3.10 -1.35 0.29
C ARG A 10 -3.47 -1.69 1.73
N ARG A 11 -2.70 -2.57 2.39
CA ARG A 11 -2.94 -2.91 3.81
C ARG A 11 -2.96 -1.68 4.70
N ALA A 12 -2.05 -0.73 4.48
CA ALA A 12 -2.03 0.50 5.25
C ALA A 12 -3.26 1.39 5.00
N ALA A 13 -3.75 1.46 3.75
CA ALA A 13 -4.99 2.15 3.43
C ALA A 13 -6.19 1.51 4.13
N ASP A 14 -6.28 0.17 4.14
CA ASP A 14 -7.35 -0.57 4.81
C ASP A 14 -7.37 -0.29 6.32
N VAL A 15 -6.19 -0.24 6.95
CA VAL A 15 -6.05 0.12 8.39
C VAL A 15 -6.52 1.55 8.62
N VAL A 16 -6.10 2.51 7.80
CA VAL A 16 -6.53 3.92 7.94
C VAL A 16 -8.04 4.04 7.83
N GLU A 17 -8.66 3.38 6.85
CA GLU A 17 -10.11 3.41 6.67
C GLU A 17 -10.84 2.81 7.87
N ALA A 18 -10.37 1.68 8.39
CA ALA A 18 -10.93 1.07 9.59
C ALA A 18 -10.84 2.00 10.82
N GLU A 19 -9.73 2.72 11.00
CA GLU A 19 -9.60 3.67 12.12
C GLU A 19 -10.49 4.91 11.95
N LEU A 20 -10.62 5.44 10.72
CA LEU A 20 -11.52 6.57 10.46
C LEU A 20 -12.98 6.20 10.71
N LEU A 21 -13.40 4.99 10.31
CA LEU A 21 -14.74 4.48 10.64
C LEU A 21 -14.95 4.32 12.15
N ARG A 22 -13.93 3.89 12.91
CA ARG A 22 -14.00 3.84 14.37
C ARG A 22 -14.10 5.22 14.99
N LEU A 23 -13.37 6.20 14.46
CA LEU A 23 -13.48 7.60 14.88
C LEU A 23 -14.89 8.12 14.66
N ASP A 24 -15.48 7.80 13.50
CA ASP A 24 -16.84 8.20 13.16
C ASP A 24 -17.89 7.70 14.14
N ASN A 25 -17.79 6.41 14.50
CA ASN A 25 -18.68 5.79 15.48
C ASN A 25 -18.46 6.34 16.90
N ARG A 26 -17.22 6.66 17.28
CA ARG A 26 -16.89 7.15 18.64
C ARG A 26 -17.26 8.61 18.85
N LEU A 27 -17.18 9.43 17.80
CA LEU A 27 -17.41 10.86 17.88
C LEU A 27 -18.45 11.29 16.83
N PRO A 28 -19.72 10.84 16.91
CA PRO A 28 -20.72 11.13 15.87
C PRO A 28 -21.05 12.64 15.73
N GLN A 29 -20.75 13.44 16.75
CA GLN A 29 -20.99 14.89 16.76
C GLN A 29 -19.77 15.71 16.28
N LEU A 30 -18.67 15.07 15.89
CA LEU A 30 -17.51 15.78 15.35
C LEU A 30 -17.87 16.41 14.00
N ASP A 31 -17.53 17.68 13.85
CA ASP A 31 -17.73 18.44 12.62
C ASP A 31 -16.98 17.82 11.44
N SER A 32 -17.59 17.85 10.25
CA SER A 32 -17.02 17.21 9.05
C SER A 32 -15.68 17.81 8.64
N ALA A 33 -15.47 19.12 8.78
CA ALA A 33 -14.19 19.73 8.41
C ALA A 33 -13.06 19.26 9.34
N HIS A 34 -13.36 19.07 10.62
CA HIS A 34 -12.39 18.49 11.56
C HIS A 34 -12.13 17.01 11.27
N ARG A 35 -13.14 16.22 10.88
CA ARG A 35 -12.95 14.82 10.44
C ARG A 35 -12.01 14.74 9.24
N ASP A 36 -12.25 15.58 8.24
CA ASP A 36 -11.42 15.62 7.03
C ASP A 36 -9.98 15.99 7.35
N GLU A 37 -9.74 16.95 8.26
CA GLU A 37 -8.38 17.31 8.66
C GLU A 37 -7.68 16.18 9.42
N VAL A 38 -8.41 15.42 10.26
CA VAL A 38 -7.88 14.22 10.91
C VAL A 38 -7.54 13.15 9.87
N ALA A 39 -8.44 12.88 8.92
CA ALA A 39 -8.21 11.92 7.84
C ALA A 39 -6.97 12.29 7.00
N ASN A 40 -6.86 13.56 6.62
CA ASN A 40 -5.70 14.09 5.89
C ASN A 40 -4.41 13.97 6.71
N THR A 41 -4.47 14.26 8.01
CA THR A 41 -3.32 14.13 8.90
C THR A 41 -2.85 12.68 9.01
N VAL A 42 -3.78 11.74 9.22
CA VAL A 42 -3.47 10.31 9.30
C VAL A 42 -2.87 9.82 7.98
N ARG A 43 -3.48 10.17 6.84
CA ARG A 43 -2.96 9.79 5.52
C ARG A 43 -1.54 10.33 5.30
N ARG A 44 -1.28 11.60 5.62
CA ARG A 44 0.08 12.19 5.55
C ARG A 44 1.09 11.46 6.45
N VAL A 45 0.68 11.05 7.65
CA VAL A 45 1.55 10.29 8.57
C VAL A 45 1.89 8.94 7.95
N VAL A 46 0.91 8.20 7.47
CA VAL A 46 1.11 6.90 6.83
C VAL A 46 1.98 7.03 5.58
N ASP A 47 1.74 8.01 4.72
CA ASP A 47 2.56 8.27 3.53
C ASP A 47 4.03 8.50 3.90
N LYS A 48 4.29 9.30 4.93
CA LYS A 48 5.65 9.57 5.43
C LYS A 48 6.30 8.30 6.00
N LEU A 49 5.57 7.51 6.78
CA LEU A 49 6.06 6.26 7.34
C LEU A 49 6.37 5.21 6.27
N LEU A 50 5.56 5.15 5.20
CA LEU A 50 5.73 4.18 4.12
C LEU A 50 6.75 4.62 3.06
N HIS A 51 7.12 5.89 2.99
CA HIS A 51 8.07 6.39 2.01
C HIS A 51 9.44 5.70 2.12
N ALA A 52 10.10 5.81 3.29
CA ALA A 52 11.42 5.24 3.52
C ALA A 52 11.50 3.71 3.30
N PRO A 53 10.61 2.87 3.88
CA PRO A 53 10.65 1.44 3.64
C PRO A 53 10.39 1.13 2.16
N THR A 54 9.39 1.75 1.51
CA THR A 54 9.11 1.53 0.09
C THR A 54 10.33 1.79 -0.80
N VAL A 55 11.04 2.90 -0.57
CA VAL A 55 12.27 3.22 -1.32
C VAL A 55 13.36 2.18 -1.05
N ARG A 56 13.53 1.78 0.22
CA ARG A 56 14.54 0.80 0.61
C ARG A 56 14.28 -0.58 -0.02
N VAL A 57 13.02 -1.00 -0.13
CA VAL A 57 12.62 -2.23 -0.85
C VAL A 57 13.06 -2.20 -2.30
N LYS A 58 12.79 -1.09 -3.01
CA LYS A 58 13.17 -0.96 -4.42
C LYS A 58 14.69 -1.03 -4.61
N GLN A 59 15.46 -0.39 -3.72
CA GLN A 59 16.92 -0.42 -3.78
C GLN A 59 17.50 -1.82 -3.55
N LEU A 60 16.98 -2.55 -2.56
CA LEU A 60 17.48 -3.87 -2.19
C LEU A 60 17.04 -4.96 -3.17
N ALA A 61 15.91 -4.78 -3.83
CA ALA A 61 15.49 -5.66 -4.93
C ALA A 61 16.45 -5.63 -6.13
N SER A 62 17.12 -4.49 -6.33
CA SER A 62 18.13 -4.33 -7.38
C SER A 62 19.51 -4.88 -6.98
N ALA A 63 19.67 -5.39 -5.75
CA ALA A 63 20.91 -5.99 -5.27
C ALA A 63 20.90 -7.53 -5.44
N PRO A 64 22.07 -8.19 -5.55
CA PRO A 64 22.14 -9.64 -5.53
C PRO A 64 21.52 -10.20 -4.23
N GLY A 65 20.50 -11.06 -4.35
CA GLY A 65 19.75 -11.60 -3.21
C GLY A 65 18.43 -10.88 -2.87
N GLY A 66 17.96 -9.97 -3.72
CA GLY A 66 16.71 -9.20 -3.53
C GLY A 66 15.44 -10.03 -3.29
N ASP A 67 15.39 -11.28 -3.75
CA ASP A 67 14.24 -12.19 -3.57
C ASP A 67 14.02 -12.56 -2.09
N SER A 68 15.10 -12.83 -1.35
CA SER A 68 15.04 -13.12 0.09
C SER A 68 14.55 -11.91 0.89
N TYR A 69 14.91 -10.70 0.47
CA TYR A 69 14.43 -9.47 1.10
C TYR A 69 12.93 -9.23 0.83
N ALA A 70 12.45 -9.56 -0.37
CA ALA A 70 11.02 -9.49 -0.71
C ALA A 70 10.18 -10.46 0.14
N GLU A 71 10.73 -11.64 0.44
CA GLU A 71 10.11 -12.65 1.30
C GLU A 71 10.04 -12.21 2.76
N ALA A 72 11.14 -11.69 3.31
CA ALA A 72 11.17 -11.15 4.67
C ALA A 72 10.14 -10.03 4.89
N LEU A 73 9.90 -9.17 3.91
CA LEU A 73 8.87 -8.13 3.99
C LEU A 73 7.46 -8.69 3.98
N ARG A 74 7.21 -9.76 3.22
CA ARG A 74 5.89 -10.42 3.23
C ARG A 74 5.59 -10.96 4.62
N GLU A 75 6.57 -11.55 5.29
CA GLU A 75 6.42 -12.02 6.68
C GLU A 75 6.28 -10.87 7.68
N LEU A 76 7.19 -9.89 7.65
CA LEU A 76 7.19 -8.75 8.60
C LEU A 76 5.90 -7.92 8.55
N PHE A 77 5.26 -7.85 7.39
CA PHE A 77 4.05 -7.09 7.19
C PHE A 77 2.82 -7.97 6.94
N GLU A 78 2.88 -9.27 7.24
CA GLU A 78 1.77 -10.22 7.11
C GLU A 78 0.99 -10.02 5.81
N LEU A 79 1.71 -9.84 4.69
CA LEU A 79 1.11 -9.52 3.42
C LEU A 79 0.49 -10.79 2.83
N ASP A 80 -0.83 -10.78 2.64
CA ASP A 80 -1.56 -11.91 2.05
C ASP A 80 -1.01 -12.21 0.64
N GLN A 81 -0.63 -13.47 0.41
CA GLN A 81 -0.12 -13.95 -0.86
C GLN A 81 -1.12 -13.69 -2.00
N HIS A 82 -2.43 -13.81 -1.72
CA HIS A 82 -3.48 -13.50 -2.69
C HIS A 82 -3.55 -12.01 -3.03
N ALA A 83 -3.27 -11.12 -2.06
CA ALA A 83 -3.21 -9.69 -2.31
C ALA A 83 -1.99 -9.30 -3.17
N VAL A 84 -0.85 -9.97 -2.95
CA VAL A 84 0.36 -9.79 -3.76
C VAL A 84 0.15 -10.29 -5.20
N ASP A 85 -0.43 -11.48 -5.36
CA ASP A 85 -0.69 -12.09 -6.66
C ASP A 85 -1.75 -11.32 -7.46
N ALA A 86 -2.79 -10.80 -6.81
CA ALA A 86 -3.80 -9.96 -7.45
C ALA A 86 -3.21 -8.66 -8.03
N VAL A 87 -2.25 -8.04 -7.34
CA VAL A 87 -1.54 -6.87 -7.87
C VAL A 87 -0.65 -7.27 -9.04
N ALA A 88 0.12 -8.35 -8.91
CA ALA A 88 1.00 -8.83 -9.97
C ALA A 88 0.23 -9.17 -11.26
N GLY A 89 -0.94 -9.82 -11.13
CA GLY A 89 -1.84 -10.11 -12.24
C GLY A 89 -2.44 -8.85 -12.87
N SER A 90 -2.75 -7.82 -12.07
CA SER A 90 -3.28 -6.54 -12.56
C SER A 90 -2.22 -5.73 -13.33
N GLU A 91 -0.94 -5.80 -12.94
CA GLU A 91 0.16 -5.18 -13.69
C GLU A 91 0.35 -5.87 -15.06
N ILE A 92 0.28 -7.20 -15.13
CA ILE A 92 0.38 -7.96 -16.40
C ILE A 92 -0.78 -7.63 -17.35
N GLY A 93 -2.01 -7.49 -16.83
CA GLY A 93 -3.17 -7.08 -17.63
C GLY A 93 -3.08 -5.64 -18.15
N ALA A 94 -2.49 -4.72 -17.38
CA ALA A 94 -2.31 -3.33 -17.81
C ALA A 94 -1.26 -3.19 -18.93
N ILE A 95 -0.19 -4.00 -18.90
CA ILE A 95 0.85 -4.01 -19.95
C ILE A 95 0.29 -4.61 -21.26
N ALA A 96 -0.60 -5.60 -21.17
CA ALA A 96 -1.24 -6.21 -22.33
C ALA A 96 -2.20 -5.24 -23.06
N LEU A 97 -2.85 -4.33 -22.33
CA LEU A 97 -3.76 -3.32 -22.92
C LEU A 97 -3.01 -2.15 -23.59
N ASP A 98 -1.76 -1.89 -23.18
CA ASP A 98 -0.93 -0.82 -23.74
C ASP A 98 -0.26 -1.23 -25.09
N LEU A 99 -0.06 -2.54 -25.28
CA LEU A 99 0.49 -3.12 -26.52
C LEU A 99 -0.52 -3.22 -27.67
N ASP A 100 -1.82 -3.06 -27.40
CA ASP A 100 -2.91 -3.15 -28.39
C ASP A 100 -3.29 -1.78 -28.99
N GLN A 101 -2.66 -0.67 -28.54
CA GLN A 101 -2.98 0.71 -28.96
C GLN A 101 -1.94 1.38 -29.88
N THR A 102 -1.00 0.63 -30.46
CA THR A 102 0.06 1.17 -31.33
C THR A 102 -0.03 0.78 -32.82
N GLU A 103 -1.14 0.22 -33.28
CA GLU A 103 -1.41 0.04 -34.73
C GLU A 103 -2.24 1.18 -35.35
#